data_AF-A0AAU9XBW7-F1
#
_entry.id   AF-A0AAU9XBW7-F1
#
_cell.length_a   1.000
_cell.length_b   1.000
_cell.length_c   1.000
_cell.angle_alpha   90.00
_cell.angle_beta   90.00
_cell.angle_gamma   90.00
#
_symmetry.space_group_name_H-M   'P 1'
#
loop_
_entity.id
_entity.type
_entity.pdbx_description
1 polymer ?
#
loop_
_entity_poly.entity_id
_entity_poly.type
_entity_poly.pdbx_seq_one_letter_code
_entity_poly.pdbx_strand_id
1 'polypeptide(L)'
;MAASALTEDDIPGSSLAGREPASLKNEELWFWLRCRGDSLKGLKTKALLVKSVEEYINSGHDQNIVDPDRNRIYTRRKEHNEAASKDVDASVSGESQLKYPSDGWSIDLTKMPFFTRAEMNKHISKSGKNLAPTLAHTLFQRVLEKQPRSFKTNT
;
A
#
# COMPACT_ATOMS: atom_id res chain seq x y z
N MET A 1 11.50 -18.23 -3.66
CA MET A 1 10.41 -17.78 -2.78
C MET A 1 9.12 -17.96 -3.56
N ALA A 2 8.25 -18.90 -3.15
CA ALA A 2 6.92 -18.97 -3.71
C ALA A 2 6.15 -17.71 -3.30
N ALA A 3 5.46 -17.05 -4.23
CA ALA A 3 4.60 -15.93 -3.89
C ALA A 3 3.47 -16.45 -2.99
N SER A 4 3.35 -15.93 -1.78
CA SER A 4 2.26 -16.28 -0.88
C SER A 4 0.94 -15.84 -1.52
N ALA A 5 0.00 -16.78 -1.70
CA ALA A 5 -1.31 -16.47 -2.26
C ALA A 5 -2.05 -15.51 -1.33
N LEU A 6 -2.68 -14.47 -1.88
CA LEU A 6 -3.50 -13.53 -1.12
C LEU A 6 -4.86 -14.17 -0.81
N THR A 7 -5.40 -13.78 0.33
CA THR A 7 -6.72 -14.19 0.83
C THR A 7 -7.58 -12.96 1.05
N GLU A 8 -8.88 -13.14 1.29
CA GLU A 8 -9.78 -12.01 1.53
C GLU A 8 -9.40 -11.19 2.78
N ASP A 9 -8.76 -11.81 3.77
CA ASP A 9 -8.31 -11.16 5.00
C ASP A 9 -7.10 -10.23 4.78
N ASP A 10 -6.30 -10.49 3.74
CA ASP A 10 -5.14 -9.66 3.43
C ASP A 10 -5.53 -8.32 2.80
N ILE A 11 -6.68 -8.25 2.12
CA ILE A 11 -7.14 -7.09 1.34
C ILE A 11 -8.51 -6.64 1.86
N PRO A 12 -8.58 -5.53 2.61
CA PRO A 12 -9.85 -5.02 3.11
C PRO A 12 -10.76 -4.63 1.95
N GLY A 13 -12.02 -5.06 2.01
CA GLY A 13 -13.04 -4.81 0.97
C GLY A 13 -13.03 -5.80 -0.19
N SER A 14 -12.14 -6.80 -0.19
CA SER A 14 -12.14 -7.88 -1.20
C SER A 14 -13.21 -8.94 -0.95
N SER A 15 -13.78 -9.00 0.26
CA SER A 15 -14.89 -9.89 0.66
C SER A 15 -16.26 -9.22 0.51
N LEU A 16 -17.28 -10.01 0.16
CA LEU A 16 -18.68 -9.58 0.23
C LEU A 16 -19.24 -9.64 1.66
N ALA A 17 -18.58 -10.37 2.57
CA ALA A 17 -19.05 -10.60 3.95
C ALA A 17 -20.49 -11.16 4.02
N GLY A 18 -20.86 -12.02 3.06
CA GLY A 18 -22.21 -12.61 2.97
C GLY A 18 -23.31 -11.65 2.48
N ARG A 19 -22.96 -10.42 2.09
CA ARG A 19 -23.91 -9.46 1.52
C ARG A 19 -24.23 -9.80 0.07
N GLU A 20 -25.47 -9.57 -0.33
CA GLU A 20 -25.90 -9.73 -1.72
C GLU A 20 -25.25 -8.66 -2.61
N PRO A 21 -24.70 -9.00 -3.79
CA PRO A 21 -24.07 -8.05 -4.70
C PRO A 21 -24.94 -6.83 -5.03
N ALA A 22 -26.26 -7.03 -5.16
CA ALA A 22 -27.23 -5.96 -5.44
C ALA A 22 -27.30 -4.89 -4.33
N SER A 23 -26.99 -5.25 -3.08
CA SER A 23 -27.01 -4.34 -1.93
C SER A 23 -25.77 -3.45 -1.82
N LEU A 24 -24.67 -3.81 -2.48
CA LEU A 24 -23.40 -3.08 -2.40
C LEU A 24 -23.42 -1.76 -3.19
N LYS A 25 -22.51 -0.86 -2.82
CA LYS A 25 -22.23 0.37 -3.58
C LYS A 25 -21.40 0.03 -4.82
N ASN A 26 -21.49 0.87 -5.86
CA ASN A 26 -20.71 0.69 -7.08
C ASN A 26 -19.21 0.57 -6.79
N GLU A 27 -18.66 1.44 -5.94
CA GLU A 27 -17.22 1.41 -5.59
C GLU A 27 -16.79 0.09 -4.95
N GLU A 28 -17.64 -0.51 -4.09
CA GLU A 28 -17.34 -1.81 -3.48
C GLU A 28 -17.34 -2.92 -4.54
N LEU A 29 -18.31 -2.91 -5.47
CA LEU A 29 -18.37 -3.89 -6.57
C LEU A 29 -17.17 -3.75 -7.52
N TRP A 30 -16.82 -2.51 -7.88
CA TRP A 30 -15.63 -2.21 -8.68
C TRP A 30 -14.37 -2.73 -8.02
N PHE A 31 -14.20 -2.45 -6.73
CA PHE A 31 -13.05 -2.90 -5.97
C PHE A 31 -12.99 -4.43 -5.84
N TRP A 32 -14.13 -5.08 -5.58
CA TRP A 32 -14.23 -6.53 -5.48
C TRP A 32 -13.79 -7.24 -6.77
N LEU A 33 -14.27 -6.75 -7.92
CA LEU A 33 -13.92 -7.25 -9.25
C LEU A 33 -12.45 -6.97 -9.60
N ARG A 34 -11.93 -5.78 -9.22
CA ARG A 34 -10.52 -5.41 -9.37
C ARG A 34 -9.60 -6.43 -8.66
N CYS A 35 -9.97 -6.85 -7.46
CA CYS A 35 -9.24 -7.85 -6.69
C CYS A 35 -9.27 -9.25 -7.32
N ARG A 36 -10.04 -9.48 -8.38
CA ARG A 36 -10.10 -10.76 -9.11
C ARG A 36 -9.53 -10.65 -10.52
N GLY A 37 -8.85 -9.55 -10.81
CA GLY A 37 -8.21 -9.30 -12.10
C GLY A 37 -9.15 -8.82 -13.20
N ASP A 38 -10.39 -8.44 -12.88
CA ASP A 38 -11.31 -7.90 -13.87
C ASP A 38 -10.79 -6.57 -14.42
N SER A 39 -10.79 -6.42 -15.75
CA SER A 39 -10.32 -5.19 -16.39
C SER A 39 -11.31 -4.03 -16.24
N LEU A 40 -12.55 -4.31 -15.82
CA LEU A 40 -13.67 -3.40 -15.60
C LEU A 40 -14.04 -2.54 -16.81
N LYS A 41 -13.53 -2.91 -17.99
CA LYS A 41 -13.76 -2.20 -19.25
C LYS A 41 -15.20 -2.44 -19.68
N GLY A 42 -15.97 -1.36 -19.77
CA GLY A 42 -17.35 -1.39 -20.25
C GLY A 42 -18.43 -1.57 -19.17
N LEU A 43 -18.06 -1.80 -17.90
CA LEU A 43 -19.00 -2.00 -16.79
C LEU A 43 -19.44 -0.68 -16.15
N LYS A 44 -20.14 0.19 -16.91
CA LYS A 44 -20.52 1.54 -16.44
C LYS A 44 -21.71 1.57 -15.48
N THR A 45 -22.57 0.54 -15.50
CA THR A 45 -23.82 0.53 -14.73
C THR A 45 -23.76 -0.47 -13.57
N LYS A 46 -24.49 -0.17 -12.48
CA LYS A 46 -24.56 -1.04 -11.30
C LYS A 46 -25.02 -2.47 -11.65
N ALA A 47 -26.04 -2.60 -12.49
CA ALA A 47 -26.56 -3.90 -12.89
C ALA A 47 -25.51 -4.77 -13.61
N LEU A 48 -24.67 -4.16 -14.45
CA LEU A 48 -23.58 -4.90 -15.11
C LEU A 48 -22.52 -5.35 -14.11
N LEU A 49 -22.16 -4.51 -13.12
CA LEU A 49 -21.23 -4.91 -12.06
C LEU A 49 -21.78 -6.08 -11.25
N VAL A 50 -23.05 -6.01 -10.83
CA VAL A 50 -23.73 -7.08 -10.09
C VAL A 50 -23.70 -8.38 -10.88
N LYS A 51 -24.08 -8.34 -12.16
CA LYS A 51 -24.04 -9.51 -13.05
C LYS A 51 -22.64 -10.11 -13.16
N SER A 52 -21.62 -9.26 -13.35
CA SER A 52 -20.23 -9.73 -13.40
C SER A 52 -19.78 -10.37 -12.07
N VAL A 53 -20.16 -9.80 -10.92
CA VAL A 53 -19.86 -10.41 -9.61
C VAL A 53 -20.49 -11.79 -9.49
N GLU A 54 -21.78 -11.92 -9.86
CA GLU A 54 -22.48 -13.20 -9.85
C GLU A 54 -21.84 -14.23 -10.80
N GLU A 55 -21.40 -13.81 -11.99
CA GLU A 55 -20.68 -14.68 -12.93
C GLU A 55 -19.36 -15.20 -12.35
N TYR A 56 -18.59 -14.37 -11.64
CA TYR A 56 -17.36 -14.82 -10.97
C TYR A 56 -17.64 -15.83 -9.86
N ILE A 57 -18.71 -15.62 -9.08
CA ILE A 57 -19.13 -16.56 -8.01
C ILE A 57 -19.60 -17.89 -8.63
N ASN A 58 -20.47 -17.83 -9.63
CA ASN A 58 -21.02 -19.03 -10.28
C ASN A 58 -19.97 -19.84 -11.04
N SER A 59 -18.92 -19.17 -11.54
CA SER A 59 -17.78 -19.83 -12.20
C SER A 59 -16.69 -20.29 -11.22
N GLY A 60 -16.82 -20.04 -9.92
CA GLY A 60 -15.84 -20.42 -8.89
C GLY A 60 -14.52 -19.66 -8.96
N HIS A 61 -14.50 -18.50 -9.63
CA HIS A 61 -13.31 -17.63 -9.71
C HIS A 61 -13.27 -16.58 -8.58
N ASP A 62 -14.23 -16.61 -7.67
CA ASP A 62 -14.35 -15.72 -6.52
C ASP A 62 -13.18 -15.85 -5.53
N GLN A 63 -12.53 -17.02 -5.49
CA GLN A 63 -11.40 -17.33 -4.60
C GLN A 63 -10.04 -16.85 -5.13
N ASN A 64 -9.95 -16.44 -6.40
CA ASN A 64 -8.68 -16.05 -7.03
C ASN A 64 -8.35 -14.58 -6.72
N ILE A 65 -7.90 -14.30 -5.50
CA ILE A 65 -7.54 -12.96 -5.05
C ILE A 65 -6.19 -12.52 -5.61
N VAL A 66 -6.20 -11.36 -6.27
CA VAL A 66 -5.08 -10.68 -6.89
C VAL A 66 -4.96 -9.28 -6.27
N ASP A 67 -3.72 -8.81 -6.12
CA ASP A 67 -3.44 -7.47 -5.62
C ASP A 67 -3.96 -6.40 -6.59
N PRO A 68 -4.93 -5.55 -6.17
CA PRO A 68 -5.52 -4.54 -7.05
C PRO A 68 -4.55 -3.39 -7.36
N ASP A 69 -3.50 -3.21 -6.55
CA ASP A 69 -2.60 -2.09 -6.64
C ASP A 69 -1.40 -2.38 -7.57
N ARG A 70 -1.06 -1.40 -8.41
CA ARG A 70 0.10 -1.51 -9.33
C ARG A 70 1.41 -1.77 -8.59
N ASN A 71 1.54 -1.19 -7.41
CA ASN A 71 2.73 -1.32 -6.57
C ASN A 71 2.66 -2.59 -5.68
N ARG A 72 1.58 -3.37 -5.72
CA ARG A 72 1.42 -4.61 -4.97
C ARG A 72 1.62 -4.46 -3.46
N ILE A 73 0.97 -3.46 -2.83
CA ILE A 73 1.18 -3.19 -1.40
C ILE A 73 0.77 -4.36 -0.51
N TYR A 74 -0.27 -5.11 -0.89
CA TYR A 74 -0.80 -6.21 -0.08
C TYR A 74 0.10 -7.43 -0.19
N THR A 75 0.53 -7.75 -1.41
CA THR A 75 1.52 -8.80 -1.67
C THR A 75 2.80 -8.55 -0.87
N ARG A 76 3.35 -7.34 -0.96
CA ARG A 76 4.59 -6.98 -0.23
C ARG A 76 4.41 -7.05 1.28
N ARG A 77 3.26 -6.63 1.81
CA ARG A 77 2.96 -6.73 3.24
C ARG A 77 2.91 -8.20 3.68
N LYS A 78 2.23 -9.06 2.93
CA LYS A 78 2.14 -10.50 3.24
C LYS A 78 3.51 -11.16 3.21
N GLU A 79 4.29 -10.93 2.16
CA GLU A 79 5.66 -11.44 2.04
C GLU A 79 6.56 -11.02 3.22
N HIS A 80 6.45 -9.77 3.66
CA HIS A 80 7.20 -9.27 4.81
C HIS A 80 6.78 -9.96 6.12
N ASN A 81 5.48 -10.16 6.35
CA ASN A 81 4.96 -10.82 7.55
C ASN A 81 5.34 -12.32 7.58
N GLU A 82 5.29 -12.99 6.44
CA GLU A 82 5.71 -14.40 6.29
C GLU A 82 7.23 -14.57 6.47
N ALA A 83 8.03 -13.57 6.10
CA ALA A 83 9.47 -13.57 6.37
C ALA A 83 9.74 -13.38 7.87
N ALA A 84 9.07 -12.42 8.51
CA ALA A 84 9.23 -12.16 9.94
C ALA A 84 8.78 -13.34 10.83
N SER A 85 7.77 -14.10 10.39
CA SER A 85 7.29 -15.31 11.09
C SER A 85 8.15 -16.56 10.87
N LYS A 86 9.10 -16.56 9.93
CA LYS A 86 10.06 -17.67 9.76
C LYS A 86 11.28 -17.56 10.66
N ASP A 87 11.58 -16.36 11.16
CA ASP A 87 12.70 -16.12 12.08
C ASP A 87 12.37 -16.49 13.55
N VAL A 88 11.15 -16.97 13.85
CA VAL A 88 10.73 -17.34 15.23
C VAL A 88 10.90 -18.83 15.58
N ASP A 89 11.54 -19.65 14.74
CA ASP A 89 11.89 -21.04 15.10
C ASP A 89 13.18 -21.15 15.96
N ALA A 90 13.76 -20.00 16.35
CA ALA A 90 14.67 -19.92 17.48
C ALA A 90 13.87 -19.47 18.72
N SER A 91 13.53 -20.42 19.58
CA SER A 91 12.86 -20.23 20.87
C SER A 91 13.21 -18.90 21.57
N VAL A 92 12.29 -17.94 21.49
CA VAL A 92 12.01 -17.00 22.58
C VAL A 92 10.50 -17.00 22.77
N SER A 93 10.04 -17.90 23.63
CA SER A 93 8.84 -17.65 24.43
C SER A 93 9.15 -16.44 25.29
N GLY A 94 8.82 -15.28 24.76
CA GLY A 94 8.96 -14.00 25.40
C GLY A 94 8.25 -13.04 24.48
N GLU A 95 7.09 -12.56 24.90
CA GLU A 95 6.65 -11.23 24.50
C GLU A 95 7.83 -10.29 24.72
N SER A 96 8.67 -10.09 23.69
CA SER A 96 9.48 -8.89 23.62
C SER A 96 8.49 -7.80 23.24
N GLN A 97 7.62 -7.46 24.20
CA GLN A 97 6.89 -6.22 24.25
C GLN A 97 7.94 -5.18 23.92
N LEU A 98 7.87 -4.64 22.70
CA LEU A 98 8.79 -3.62 22.22
C LEU A 98 8.87 -2.60 23.34
N LYS A 99 10.04 -2.49 23.97
CA LYS A 99 10.23 -1.64 25.13
C LYS A 99 10.37 -0.22 24.60
N TYR A 100 9.25 0.33 24.15
CA TYR A 100 9.17 1.74 23.81
C TYR A 100 9.55 2.51 25.07
N PRO A 101 10.41 3.53 24.97
CA PRO A 101 10.68 4.40 26.10
C PRO A 101 9.33 4.94 26.59
N SER A 102 8.92 4.52 27.78
CA SER A 102 7.66 4.98 28.38
C SER A 102 7.75 6.44 28.83
N ASP A 103 8.97 6.92 29.03
CA ASP A 103 9.23 8.26 29.52
C ASP A 103 9.27 9.25 28.36
N GLY A 104 8.38 10.25 28.40
CA GLY A 104 8.23 11.27 27.35
C GLY A 104 7.44 10.86 26.10
N TRP A 105 7.04 9.59 25.96
CA TRP A 105 6.19 9.10 24.87
C TRP A 105 4.82 8.74 25.42
N SER A 106 3.79 9.45 24.98
CA SER A 106 2.41 9.21 25.38
C SER A 106 1.62 8.67 24.19
N ILE A 107 0.74 7.70 24.44
CA ILE A 107 -0.29 7.27 23.48
C ILE A 107 -1.45 8.29 23.39
N ASP A 108 -1.52 9.20 24.37
CA ASP A 108 -2.54 10.24 24.47
C ASP A 108 -2.02 11.56 23.90
N LEU A 109 -2.85 12.17 23.04
CA LEU A 109 -2.61 13.45 22.37
C LEU A 109 -2.91 14.67 23.27
N THR A 110 -3.46 14.49 24.47
CA THR A 110 -3.72 15.61 25.40
C THR A 110 -2.47 16.43 25.74
N LYS A 111 -1.28 15.81 25.72
CA LYS A 111 0.01 16.47 25.94
C LYS A 111 0.69 16.95 24.65
N MET A 112 0.03 16.83 23.49
CA MET A 112 0.59 17.31 22.23
C MET A 112 0.58 18.85 22.24
N PRO A 113 1.73 19.50 22.04
CA PRO A 113 1.75 20.95 21.90
C PRO A 113 0.98 21.36 20.65
N PHE A 114 0.08 22.33 20.78
CA PHE A 114 -0.57 22.95 19.64
C PHE A 114 0.44 23.88 18.96
N PHE A 115 0.70 23.66 17.68
CA PHE A 115 1.49 24.56 16.87
C PHE A 115 0.58 25.40 15.99
N THR A 116 0.76 26.70 16.02
CA THR A 116 0.12 27.57 15.04
C THR A 116 0.83 27.46 13.69
N ARG A 117 0.09 27.69 12.60
CA ARG A 117 0.67 27.75 11.25
C ARG A 117 1.82 28.77 11.15
N ALA A 118 1.71 29.89 11.89
CA ALA A 118 2.75 30.92 11.93
C ALA A 118 4.04 30.44 12.60
N GLU A 119 3.95 29.72 13.72
CA GLU A 119 5.11 29.13 14.40
C GLU A 119 5.79 28.06 13.55
N MET A 120 5.00 27.21 12.89
CA MET A 120 5.53 26.23 11.95
C MET A 120 6.25 26.90 10.77
N ASN A 121 5.65 27.92 10.16
CA ASN A 121 6.29 28.67 9.07
C ASN A 121 7.58 29.34 9.53
N LYS A 122 7.58 29.95 10.72
CA LYS A 122 8.78 30.54 11.33
C LYS A 122 9.86 29.50 11.57
N HIS A 123 9.50 28.28 11.97
CA HIS A 123 10.46 27.18 12.10
C HIS A 123 11.01 26.77 10.74
N ILE A 124 10.16 26.57 9.72
CA ILE A 124 10.60 26.22 8.36
C ILE A 124 11.49 27.30 7.77
N SER A 125 11.22 28.59 7.99
CA SER A 125 12.10 29.68 7.56
C SER A 125 13.48 29.66 8.25
N LYS A 126 13.55 29.14 9.49
CA LYS A 126 14.78 29.08 10.28
C LYS A 126 15.58 27.78 10.06
N SER A 127 14.91 26.65 9.98
CA SER A 127 15.51 25.31 9.84
C SER A 127 15.54 24.81 8.40
N GLY A 128 14.75 25.42 7.53
CA GLY A 128 14.76 25.18 6.10
C GLY A 128 16.15 25.47 5.56
N LYS A 129 16.82 24.40 5.13
CA LYS A 129 18.00 24.47 4.29
C LYS A 129 17.58 25.34 3.09
N ASN A 130 18.05 26.58 3.00
CA ASN A 130 17.80 27.46 1.87
C ASN A 130 18.53 26.88 0.65
N LEU A 131 17.97 25.81 0.07
CA LEU A 131 18.39 25.34 -1.25
C LEU A 131 17.94 26.42 -2.21
N ALA A 132 18.90 27.22 -2.68
CA ALA A 132 18.65 28.23 -3.69
C ALA A 132 17.84 27.60 -4.85
N PRO A 133 16.85 28.30 -5.43
CA PRO A 133 15.98 27.75 -6.47
C PRO A 133 16.76 27.15 -7.67
N THR A 134 17.96 27.67 -7.92
CA THR A 134 18.88 27.22 -8.97
C THR A 134 19.48 25.83 -8.73
N LEU A 135 19.53 25.33 -7.48
CA LEU A 135 20.06 24.01 -7.16
C LEU A 135 18.99 22.90 -7.18
N ALA A 136 17.72 23.27 -7.06
CA ALA A 136 16.62 22.30 -7.06
C ALA A 136 16.44 21.61 -8.43
N HIS A 137 16.62 22.35 -9.53
CA HIS A 137 16.45 21.80 -10.88
C HIS A 137 17.62 20.89 -11.31
N THR A 138 18.84 21.14 -10.81
CA THR A 138 20.03 20.36 -11.17
C THR A 138 20.15 19.04 -10.40
N LEU A 139 19.65 18.97 -9.15
CA LEU A 139 19.67 17.72 -8.39
C LEU A 139 18.67 16.68 -8.91
N PHE A 140 17.52 17.12 -9.46
CA PHE A 140 16.53 16.19 -10.04
C PHE A 140 17.03 15.55 -11.35
N GLN A 141 17.85 16.25 -12.13
CA GLN A 141 18.47 15.70 -13.34
C GLN A 141 19.63 14.74 -13.04
N ARG A 142 20.43 14.99 -11.97
CA ARG A 142 21.58 14.13 -11.64
C ARG A 142 21.21 12.73 -11.12
N VAL A 143 20.00 12.56 -10.58
CA VAL A 143 19.51 11.23 -10.14
C VAL A 143 19.08 10.35 -11.33
N LEU A 144 18.75 10.95 -12.47
CA LEU A 144 18.35 10.20 -13.68
C LEU A 144 19.51 9.85 -14.61
N GLU A 145 20.70 10.43 -14.41
CA GLU A 145 21.87 10.21 -15.26
C GLU A 145 22.95 9.36 -14.59
N LYS A 146 22.57 8.18 -14.10
CA LYS A 146 23.51 7.07 -13.88
C LYS A 146 22.99 5.79 -14.51
N GLN A 147 23.15 5.71 -15.83
CA GLN A 147 23.28 4.45 -16.56
C GLN A 147 24.58 4.54 -17.38
N PRO A 148 25.59 3.69 -17.14
CA PRO A 148 26.80 3.71 -17.95
C PRO A 148 26.48 3.09 -19.33
N ARG A 149 26.40 3.94 -20.36
CA ARG A 149 26.37 3.50 -21.76
C ARG A 149 27.81 3.24 -22.20
N SER A 150 28.22 1.97 -22.18
CA SER A 150 29.47 1.51 -22.76
C SER A 150 29.45 1.69 -24.28
N PHE A 151 30.37 2.47 -24.83
CA PHE A 151 30.72 2.40 -26.25
C PHE A 151 32.23 2.18 -26.38
N LYS A 152 32.58 1.00 -26.90
CA LYS A 152 33.91 0.69 -27.42
C LYS A 152 34.02 1.33 -28.81
N THR A 153 35.08 2.09 -29.07
CA THR A 153 35.48 2.49 -30.43
C THR A 153 36.67 1.63 -30.86
N ASN A 154 36.49 0.86 -31.92
CA ASN A 154 37.57 0.28 -32.71
C ASN A 154 38.19 1.38 -33.56
N THR A 155 39.52 1.50 -33.52
CA THR A 155 40.36 1.77 -34.68
C THR A 155 41.63 0.94 -34.53
#